data_AF-A0A7Y6WZT4-F1
#
_entry.id   AF-A0A7Y6WZT4-F1
#
_cell.length_a   1.000
_cell.length_b   1.000
_cell.length_c   1.000
_cell.angle_alpha   90.00
_cell.angle_beta   90.00
_cell.angle_gamma   90.00
#
_symmetry.space_group_name_H-M   'P 1'
#
loop_
_entity.id
_entity.type
_entity.pdbx_description
1 polymer ?
#
loop_
_entity_poly.entity_id
_entity_poly.type
_entity_poly.pdbx_seq_one_letter_code
_entity_poly.pdbx_strand_id
1 'polypeptide(L)'
;MPMNRSLLALVPLVGSLLLAGCGPSAGGDCDGGGFVCQERVLALECRGGAWRELPCRGPLGCRETSESVRCDTSNNVAGDACASSAEGTGLCRADGQAVLECRQGVLTETATCSACTVEDSQVTCQP
;
A
#
# COMPACT_ATOMS: atom_id res chain seq x y z
N MET A 1 -37.34 58.05 -22.33
CA MET A 1 -36.36 58.24 -21.23
C MET A 1 -37.01 57.68 -19.97
N PRO A 2 -36.35 56.90 -19.07
CA PRO A 2 -35.07 56.21 -19.12
C PRO A 2 -35.11 54.72 -18.65
N MET A 3 -33.95 54.06 -18.80
CA MET A 3 -33.36 52.94 -18.03
C MET A 3 -34.04 51.56 -17.90
N ASN A 4 -33.59 50.67 -18.78
CA ASN A 4 -32.99 49.37 -18.47
C ASN A 4 -32.30 49.31 -17.08
N ARG A 5 -32.64 48.30 -16.25
CA ARG A 5 -31.82 47.85 -15.11
C ARG A 5 -31.92 46.33 -14.96
N SER A 6 -30.81 45.68 -15.30
CA SER A 6 -30.49 44.28 -15.09
C SER A 6 -30.95 43.73 -13.74
N LEU A 7 -31.56 42.54 -13.76
CA LEU A 7 -31.49 41.59 -12.66
C LEU A 7 -31.02 40.25 -13.24
N LEU A 8 -29.69 40.11 -13.34
CA LEU A 8 -29.01 38.82 -13.36
C LEU A 8 -29.36 38.10 -12.05
N ALA A 9 -30.29 37.16 -12.09
CA ALA A 9 -30.47 36.22 -10.99
C ALA A 9 -29.47 35.07 -11.19
N LEU A 10 -28.35 35.18 -10.47
CA LEU A 10 -27.32 34.16 -10.37
C LEU A 10 -27.90 32.84 -9.84
N VAL A 11 -27.53 31.77 -10.53
CA VAL A 11 -27.69 30.35 -10.18
C VAL A 11 -26.88 30.05 -8.91
N PRO A 12 -27.45 29.41 -7.87
CA PRO A 12 -26.64 28.64 -6.94
C PRO A 12 -26.60 27.20 -7.45
N LEU A 13 -25.50 26.82 -8.10
CA LEU A 13 -25.09 25.42 -8.17
C LEU A 13 -24.86 25.02 -6.71
N VAL A 14 -25.81 24.29 -6.11
CA VAL A 14 -25.61 23.69 -4.80
C VAL A 14 -24.59 22.58 -5.00
N GLY A 15 -23.33 22.94 -4.74
CA GLY A 15 -22.19 22.05 -4.85
C GLY A 15 -22.37 20.86 -3.94
N SER A 16 -22.33 19.66 -4.54
CA SER A 16 -22.22 18.40 -3.82
C SER A 16 -20.91 18.41 -3.02
N LEU A 17 -21.01 18.59 -1.70
CA LEU A 17 -19.91 18.30 -0.78
C LEU A 17 -19.68 16.78 -0.81
N LEU A 18 -18.66 16.36 -1.57
CA LEU A 18 -18.08 15.04 -1.45
C LEU A 18 -17.38 14.99 -0.09
N LEU A 19 -17.93 14.22 0.83
CA LEU A 19 -17.27 13.88 2.10
C LEU A 19 -16.00 13.08 1.77
N ALA A 20 -14.86 13.77 1.68
CA ALA A 20 -13.57 13.12 1.76
C ALA A 20 -13.48 12.46 3.14
N GLY A 21 -13.38 11.12 3.16
CA GLY A 21 -13.19 10.37 4.40
C GLY A 21 -11.93 10.86 5.11
N CYS A 22 -12.04 11.18 6.40
CA CYS A 22 -10.90 11.59 7.21
C CYS A 22 -9.98 10.39 7.47
N GLY A 23 -8.89 10.26 6.71
CA GLY A 23 -7.85 9.28 6.95
C GLY A 23 -6.72 9.39 5.92
N PRO A 24 -5.53 8.82 6.20
CA PRO A 24 -4.49 8.63 5.21
C PRO A 24 -5.03 7.97 3.95
N SER A 25 -4.53 8.38 2.79
CA SER A 25 -4.91 7.80 1.50
C SER A 25 -3.67 7.62 0.63
N ALA A 26 -3.65 6.58 -0.19
CA ALA A 26 -2.60 6.37 -1.20
C ALA A 26 -2.31 7.64 -2.02
N GLY A 27 -1.03 7.99 -2.15
CA GLY A 27 -0.55 9.17 -2.86
C GLY A 27 -0.79 10.51 -2.14
N GLY A 28 -1.52 10.52 -1.03
CA GLY A 28 -1.71 11.73 -0.22
C GLY A 28 -0.43 12.11 0.53
N ASP A 29 -0.32 13.39 0.85
CA ASP A 29 0.82 13.91 1.61
C ASP A 29 0.86 13.33 3.04
N CYS A 30 2.07 13.16 3.56
CA CYS A 30 2.32 12.72 4.92
C CYS A 30 3.59 13.36 5.47
N ASP A 31 3.57 13.71 6.75
CA ASP A 31 4.74 14.25 7.43
C ASP A 31 5.43 13.16 8.26
N GLY A 32 6.76 13.10 8.17
CA GLY A 32 7.58 12.14 8.91
C GLY A 32 7.65 10.76 8.25
N GLY A 33 7.53 9.72 9.07
CA GLY A 33 7.50 8.33 8.63
C GLY A 33 6.50 7.54 9.48
N GLY A 34 6.15 6.34 9.03
CA GLY A 34 5.21 5.49 9.76
C GLY A 34 4.40 4.58 8.86
N PHE A 35 3.59 3.75 9.49
CA PHE A 35 2.72 2.80 8.82
C PHE A 35 1.31 2.92 9.39
N VAL A 36 0.30 2.74 8.55
CA VAL A 36 -1.12 2.66 8.96
C VAL A 36 -1.82 1.55 8.18
N CYS A 37 -2.84 0.92 8.76
CA CYS A 37 -3.75 0.10 7.95
C CYS A 37 -4.81 0.98 7.31
N GLN A 38 -4.80 1.10 5.98
CA GLN A 38 -5.91 1.72 5.25
C GLN A 38 -7.15 0.83 5.32
N GLU A 39 -6.93 -0.46 5.10
CA GLU A 39 -7.95 -1.51 5.13
C GLU A 39 -7.29 -2.86 5.39
N ARG A 40 -8.09 -3.93 5.45
CA ARG A 40 -7.62 -5.28 5.80
C ARG A 40 -6.51 -5.80 4.87
N VAL A 41 -6.51 -5.42 3.59
CA VAL A 41 -5.56 -5.96 2.60
C VAL A 41 -4.53 -4.94 2.14
N LEU A 42 -4.49 -3.77 2.79
CA LEU A 42 -3.68 -2.63 2.37
C LEU A 42 -3.16 -1.86 3.59
N ALA A 43 -1.85 -1.88 3.75
CA ALA A 43 -1.14 -0.92 4.60
C ALA A 43 -0.71 0.28 3.75
N LEU A 44 -0.46 1.40 4.42
CA LEU A 44 0.29 2.51 3.85
C LEU A 44 1.59 2.71 4.63
N GLU A 45 2.64 3.11 3.92
CA GLU A 45 3.88 3.61 4.50
C GLU A 45 4.08 5.07 4.08
N CYS A 46 4.36 5.95 5.04
CA CYS A 46 4.79 7.30 4.74
C CYS A 46 6.25 7.29 4.33
N ARG A 47 6.53 7.53 3.04
CA ARG A 47 7.89 7.51 2.49
C ARG A 47 8.08 8.66 1.50
N GLY A 48 9.03 9.54 1.80
CA GLY A 48 9.34 10.67 0.94
C GLY A 48 8.23 11.72 0.90
N GLY A 49 7.48 11.89 1.99
CA GLY A 49 6.41 12.87 2.10
C GLY A 49 5.06 12.44 1.52
N ALA A 50 4.94 11.19 1.03
CA ALA A 50 3.69 10.66 0.50
C ALA A 50 3.38 9.25 1.03
N TRP A 51 2.10 8.96 1.18
CA TRP A 51 1.59 7.64 1.53
C TRP A 51 1.72 6.68 0.35
N ARG A 52 2.48 5.60 0.54
CA ARG A 52 2.67 4.53 -0.44
C ARG A 52 1.90 3.29 -0.03
N GLU A 53 1.21 2.69 -0.99
CA GLU A 53 0.50 1.43 -0.81
C GLU A 53 1.45 0.27 -0.57
N LEU A 54 1.08 -0.60 0.36
CA LEU A 54 1.74 -1.86 0.67
C LEU A 54 0.66 -2.95 0.74
N PRO A 55 0.54 -3.79 -0.30
CA PRO A 55 -0.39 -4.92 -0.29
C PRO A 55 -0.09 -5.87 0.87
N CYS A 56 -1.13 -6.29 1.59
CA CYS A 56 -1.06 -7.29 2.66
C CYS A 56 -1.97 -8.46 2.27
N ARG A 57 -1.61 -9.18 1.22
CA ARG A 57 -2.48 -10.18 0.59
C ARG A 57 -2.60 -11.48 1.38
N GLY A 58 -1.76 -11.66 2.39
CA GLY A 58 -1.81 -12.83 3.25
C GLY A 58 -3.09 -12.90 4.09
N PRO A 59 -3.47 -14.09 4.58
CA PRO A 59 -4.75 -14.32 5.24
C PRO A 59 -4.95 -13.50 6.51
N LEU A 60 -3.88 -13.11 7.21
CA LEU A 60 -4.00 -12.28 8.40
C LEU A 60 -4.13 -10.78 8.07
N GLY A 61 -3.92 -10.40 6.80
CA GLY A 61 -4.03 -9.03 6.31
C GLY A 61 -3.12 -8.02 7.03
N CYS A 62 -3.52 -6.76 6.93
CA CYS A 62 -3.01 -5.65 7.73
C CYS A 62 -3.69 -5.61 9.09
N ARG A 63 -2.90 -5.48 10.16
CA ARG A 63 -3.38 -5.33 11.54
C ARG A 63 -2.54 -4.32 12.29
N GLU A 64 -3.20 -3.47 13.07
CA GLU A 64 -2.51 -2.59 14.00
C GLU A 64 -2.33 -3.31 15.34
N THR A 65 -1.12 -3.27 15.88
CA THR A 65 -0.81 -3.68 17.25
C THR A 65 -0.47 -2.45 18.08
N SER A 66 -0.37 -2.60 19.41
CA SER A 66 0.04 -1.51 20.30
C SER A 66 1.42 -0.92 19.97
N GLU A 67 2.25 -1.63 19.21
CA GLU A 67 3.63 -1.27 18.92
C GLU A 67 3.88 -0.97 17.44
N SER A 68 3.06 -1.47 16.51
CA SER A 68 3.37 -1.44 15.07
C SER A 68 2.19 -1.83 14.19
N VAL A 69 2.27 -1.50 12.90
CA VAL A 69 1.45 -2.14 11.87
C VAL A 69 2.10 -3.45 11.41
N ARG A 70 1.31 -4.51 11.32
CA ARG A 70 1.70 -5.82 10.81
C ARG A 70 0.98 -6.09 9.50
N CYS A 71 1.76 -6.15 8.42
CA CYS A 71 1.29 -6.50 7.09
C CYS A 71 1.68 -7.96 6.79
N ASP A 72 0.69 -8.83 6.57
CA ASP A 72 0.93 -10.20 6.14
C ASP A 72 1.21 -10.25 4.63
N THR A 73 2.48 -10.39 4.27
CA THR A 73 2.98 -10.39 2.89
C THR A 73 3.06 -11.78 2.27
N SER A 74 2.59 -12.83 2.95
CA SER A 74 2.76 -14.23 2.53
C SER A 74 2.14 -14.59 1.17
N ASN A 75 1.14 -13.82 0.71
CA ASN A 75 0.52 -13.98 -0.61
C ASN A 75 0.81 -12.78 -1.55
N ASN A 76 1.79 -11.94 -1.22
CA ASN A 76 2.19 -10.88 -2.12
C ASN A 76 2.87 -11.48 -3.37
N VAL A 77 2.79 -10.75 -4.47
CA VAL A 77 3.25 -11.22 -5.78
C VAL A 77 4.31 -10.29 -6.36
N ALA A 78 5.02 -10.77 -7.38
CA ALA A 78 5.98 -9.94 -8.11
C ALA A 78 5.29 -8.67 -8.65
N GLY A 79 5.96 -7.53 -8.50
CA GLY A 79 5.43 -6.21 -8.84
C GLY A 79 4.69 -5.50 -7.71
N ASP A 80 4.29 -6.19 -6.65
CA ASP A 80 3.74 -5.51 -5.46
C ASP A 80 4.81 -4.63 -4.82
N ALA A 81 4.39 -3.47 -4.30
CA ALA A 81 5.25 -2.62 -3.49
C ALA A 81 5.59 -3.30 -2.15
N CYS A 82 6.79 -3.06 -1.64
CA CYS A 82 7.25 -3.57 -0.35
C CYS A 82 7.77 -2.45 0.56
N ALA A 83 7.66 -2.71 1.87
CA ALA A 83 8.04 -1.78 2.91
C ALA A 83 9.55 -1.48 2.87
N SER A 84 9.97 -0.29 3.29
CA SER A 84 11.40 0.07 3.32
C SER A 84 12.17 -0.84 4.27
N SER A 85 11.51 -1.29 5.34
CA SER A 85 12.03 -2.27 6.30
C SER A 85 12.16 -3.68 5.72
N ALA A 86 11.57 -3.97 4.56
CA ALA A 86 11.64 -5.26 3.90
C ALA A 86 12.68 -5.30 2.76
N GLU A 87 13.37 -4.19 2.46
CA GLU A 87 14.36 -4.12 1.39
C GLU A 87 15.45 -5.20 1.58
N GLY A 88 15.75 -5.94 0.51
CA GLY A 88 16.66 -7.10 0.53
C GLY A 88 16.13 -8.36 1.23
N THR A 89 14.90 -8.32 1.76
CA THR A 89 14.27 -9.49 2.39
C THR A 89 13.56 -10.33 1.33
N GLY A 90 13.78 -11.65 1.38
CA GLY A 90 13.11 -12.62 0.53
C GLY A 90 11.81 -13.14 1.12
N LEU A 91 10.89 -13.58 0.26
CA LEU A 91 9.74 -14.41 0.60
C LEU A 91 9.47 -15.43 -0.50
N CYS A 92 8.82 -16.54 -0.15
CA CYS A 92 8.37 -17.50 -1.14
C CYS A 92 7.10 -17.00 -1.85
N ARG A 93 7.07 -17.12 -3.18
CA ARG A 93 5.83 -16.95 -3.94
C ARG A 93 4.77 -17.91 -3.41
N ALA A 94 3.49 -17.52 -3.47
CA ALA A 94 2.38 -18.26 -2.86
C ALA A 94 2.24 -19.73 -3.34
N ASP A 95 2.72 -20.06 -4.54
CA ASP A 95 2.74 -21.45 -5.04
C ASP A 95 3.93 -22.28 -4.53
N GLY A 96 4.87 -21.66 -3.81
CA GLY A 96 6.08 -22.30 -3.31
C GLY A 96 7.12 -22.60 -4.39
N GLN A 97 7.02 -22.02 -5.58
CA GLN A 97 7.88 -22.38 -6.72
C GLN A 97 8.82 -21.24 -7.17
N ALA A 98 8.92 -20.17 -6.40
CA ALA A 98 9.82 -19.06 -6.69
C ALA A 98 10.16 -18.26 -5.43
N VAL A 99 11.30 -17.57 -5.48
CA VAL A 99 11.69 -16.56 -4.50
C VAL A 99 11.38 -15.18 -5.04
N LEU A 100 10.68 -14.38 -4.24
CA LEU A 100 10.54 -12.94 -4.44
C LEU A 100 11.45 -12.23 -3.44
N GLU A 101 12.10 -11.15 -3.86
CA GLU A 101 12.89 -10.29 -2.98
C GLU A 101 12.47 -8.84 -3.17
N CYS A 102 12.36 -8.09 -2.06
CA CYS A 102 12.11 -6.66 -2.14
C CYS A 102 13.35 -5.94 -2.68
N ARG A 103 13.24 -5.40 -3.89
CA ARG A 103 14.30 -4.64 -4.57
C ARG A 103 13.76 -3.29 -5.00
N GLN A 104 14.39 -2.24 -4.52
CA GLN A 104 14.01 -0.85 -4.79
C GLN A 104 12.53 -0.58 -4.44
N GLY A 105 12.07 -1.17 -3.33
CA GLY A 105 10.69 -1.06 -2.88
C GLY A 105 9.65 -1.82 -3.71
N VAL A 106 10.07 -2.76 -4.56
CA VAL A 106 9.17 -3.64 -5.33
C VAL A 106 9.59 -5.10 -5.17
N LEU A 107 8.63 -6.00 -4.97
CA LEU A 107 8.89 -7.44 -4.97
C LEU A 107 9.27 -7.91 -6.38
N THR A 108 10.47 -8.42 -6.52
CA THR A 108 11.02 -8.93 -7.78
C THR A 108 11.27 -10.42 -7.66
N GLU A 109 10.84 -11.21 -8.65
CA GLU A 109 11.21 -12.63 -8.70
C GLU A 109 12.70 -12.76 -8.99
N THR A 110 13.44 -13.43 -8.11
CA THR A 110 14.90 -13.56 -8.22
C THR A 110 15.34 -14.98 -8.59
N ALA A 111 14.49 -15.97 -8.33
CA ALA A 111 14.74 -17.36 -8.68
C ALA A 111 13.43 -18.15 -8.83
N THR A 112 13.45 -19.15 -9.71
CA THR A 112 12.43 -20.21 -9.80
C THR A 112 12.97 -21.47 -9.13
N CYS A 113 12.14 -22.15 -8.34
CA CYS A 113 12.47 -23.33 -7.54
C CYS A 113 11.52 -24.48 -7.87
N SER A 114 11.92 -25.73 -7.61
CA SER A 114 10.96 -26.82 -7.44
C SER A 114 10.18 -26.70 -6.13
N ALA A 115 10.84 -26.20 -5.08
CA ALA A 115 10.26 -25.89 -3.78
C ALA A 115 10.98 -24.71 -3.12
N CYS A 116 10.19 -23.79 -2.56
CA CYS A 116 10.63 -22.65 -1.78
C CYS A 116 10.12 -22.80 -0.35
N THR A 117 11.02 -22.73 0.62
CA THR A 117 10.70 -22.83 2.05
C THR A 117 11.25 -21.64 2.83
N VAL A 118 10.57 -21.28 3.92
CA VAL A 118 11.02 -20.25 4.85
C VAL A 118 11.27 -20.92 6.20
N GLU A 119 12.52 -20.93 6.65
CA GLU A 119 12.96 -21.49 7.93
C GLU A 119 13.80 -20.45 8.66
N ASP A 120 13.45 -20.13 9.91
CA ASP A 120 14.16 -19.13 10.72
C ASP A 120 14.42 -17.78 10.00
N SER A 121 13.44 -17.32 9.21
CA SER A 121 13.52 -16.11 8.36
C SER A 121 14.51 -16.21 7.18
N GLN A 122 15.08 -17.38 6.90
CA GLN A 122 15.83 -17.64 5.69
C GLN A 122 14.94 -18.29 4.64
N VAL A 123 15.02 -17.75 3.42
CA VAL A 123 14.36 -18.33 2.25
C VAL A 123 15.30 -19.30 1.59
N THR A 124 14.88 -20.56 1.49
CA THR A 124 15.62 -21.61 0.79
C THR A 124 14.91 -21.94 -0.51
N CYS A 125 15.63 -21.86 -1.62
CA CYS A 125 15.15 -22.26 -2.95
C CYS A 125 15.81 -23.59 -3.32
N GLN A 126 15.00 -24.64 -3.38
CA GLN A 126 15.44 -25.96 -3.80
C GLN A 126 15.29 -26.07 -5.33
N PRO A 127 16.32 -26.58 -6.04
CA PRO A 127 16.30 -26.70 -7.50
C PRO A 127 15.21 -27.66 -7.99
#